data_AF-A0A968WIA5-F1
#
_entry.id   AF-A0A968WIA5-F1
#
_cell.length_a   1.000
_cell.length_b   1.000
_cell.length_c   1.000
_cell.angle_alpha   90.00
_cell.angle_beta   90.00
_cell.angle_gamma   90.00
#
_symmetry.space_group_name_H-M   'P 1'
#
loop_
_entity.id
_entity.type
_entity.pdbx_description
1 polymer ?
#
loop_
_entity_poly.entity_id
_entity_poly.type
_entity_poly.pdbx_seq_one_letter_code
_entity_poly.pdbx_strand_id
1 'polypeptide(L)'
;MPESATEPNKISIGGMGYAIACTMLAGDKSLISEADARQKVLKLIRWLYNLSPTDGLDGWYGVPWHYINRDYSSKAAYGIDLGIFEEVSTIDWAMCMAALRVARVRYQGSDSDSHEIRTMIDELINKTHWGRFRAKYKTRKLDDAGKPIMDEKNKPVMNEEDFKISMDVWIGGEPNKGRGMWGVAFSEETDLVYAEAYATALEKQAKQNYKKQLQQRILRRYYD
;
A
#
# COMPACT_ATOMS: atom_id res chain seq x y z
N MET A 1 -10.92 -7.88 -5.92
CA MET A 1 -12.25 -7.78 -6.51
C MET A 1 -12.06 -7.56 -7.99
N PRO A 2 -12.85 -8.18 -8.88
CA PRO A 2 -12.80 -7.83 -10.30
C PRO A 2 -13.00 -6.33 -10.47
N GLU A 3 -12.18 -5.73 -11.33
CA GLU A 3 -12.23 -4.30 -11.67
C GLU A 3 -13.59 -3.92 -12.27
N SER A 4 -14.12 -4.81 -13.11
CA SER A 4 -15.42 -4.65 -13.73
C SER A 4 -16.13 -5.99 -13.84
N ALA A 5 -17.46 -5.95 -13.99
CA ALA A 5 -18.26 -7.15 -14.22
C ALA A 5 -17.89 -7.85 -15.54
N THR A 6 -17.33 -7.11 -16.50
CA THR A 6 -16.91 -7.62 -17.81
C THR A 6 -15.48 -8.15 -17.83
N GLU A 7 -14.67 -7.86 -16.80
CA GLU A 7 -13.28 -8.32 -16.69
C GLU A 7 -13.07 -9.11 -15.38
N PRO A 8 -13.70 -10.30 -15.24
CA PRO A 8 -13.70 -11.06 -13.99
C PRO A 8 -12.31 -11.52 -13.52
N ASN A 9 -11.32 -11.49 -14.42
CA ASN A 9 -9.94 -11.92 -14.16
C ASN A 9 -9.00 -10.76 -13.83
N LYS A 10 -9.43 -9.51 -14.03
CA LYS A 10 -8.66 -8.31 -13.72
C LYS A 10 -8.97 -7.88 -12.29
N ILE A 11 -8.09 -8.19 -11.35
CA ILE A 11 -8.29 -7.86 -9.93
C ILE A 11 -7.64 -6.52 -9.62
N SER A 12 -8.41 -5.53 -9.18
CA SER A 12 -7.86 -4.27 -8.64
C SER A 12 -7.48 -4.42 -7.17
N ILE A 13 -6.30 -3.92 -6.81
CA ILE A 13 -5.82 -3.90 -5.42
C ILE A 13 -6.61 -2.93 -4.55
N GLY A 14 -6.95 -1.74 -5.05
CA GLY A 14 -7.81 -0.80 -4.33
C GLY A 14 -9.20 -1.43 -4.10
N GLY A 15 -9.73 -2.09 -5.13
CA GLY A 15 -10.97 -2.86 -5.04
C GLY A 15 -10.91 -4.02 -4.03
N MET A 16 -9.75 -4.63 -3.79
CA MET A 16 -9.58 -5.61 -2.70
C MET A 16 -9.77 -4.97 -1.32
N GLY A 17 -9.26 -3.75 -1.11
CA GLY A 17 -9.50 -2.98 0.11
C GLY A 17 -10.99 -2.77 0.39
N TYR A 18 -11.72 -2.30 -0.63
CA TYR A 18 -13.17 -2.15 -0.53
C TYR A 18 -13.88 -3.48 -0.27
N ALA A 19 -13.49 -4.57 -0.92
CA ALA A 19 -14.09 -5.88 -0.69
C ALA A 19 -13.93 -6.34 0.77
N ILE A 20 -12.76 -6.11 1.38
CA ILE A 20 -12.51 -6.41 2.80
C ILE A 20 -13.43 -5.58 3.69
N ALA A 21 -13.47 -4.26 3.49
CA ALA A 21 -14.32 -3.34 4.26
C ALA A 21 -15.81 -3.68 4.14
N CYS A 22 -16.32 -3.86 2.92
CA CYS A 22 -17.71 -4.22 2.66
C CYS A 22 -18.09 -5.58 3.26
N THR A 23 -17.17 -6.55 3.26
CA THR A 23 -17.42 -7.86 3.88
C THR A 23 -17.57 -7.74 5.39
N MET A 24 -16.76 -6.91 6.05
CA MET A 24 -16.92 -6.64 7.49
C MET A 24 -18.25 -5.94 7.78
N LEU A 25 -18.61 -4.93 6.97
CA LEU A 25 -19.90 -4.23 7.09
C LEU A 25 -21.09 -5.17 6.88
N ALA A 26 -20.99 -6.15 5.96
CA ALA A 26 -22.03 -7.15 5.75
C ALA A 26 -22.25 -8.02 7.01
N GLY A 27 -21.18 -8.35 7.74
CA GLY A 27 -21.25 -8.99 9.07
C GLY A 27 -21.94 -8.10 10.09
N ASP A 28 -21.54 -6.82 10.20
CA ASP A 28 -22.16 -5.84 11.12
C ASP A 28 -23.65 -5.64 10.86
N LYS A 29 -24.06 -5.70 9.60
CA LYS A 29 -25.46 -5.56 9.18
C LYS A 29 -26.23 -6.88 9.16
N SER A 30 -25.60 -7.97 9.61
CA SER A 30 -26.20 -9.31 9.63
C SER A 30 -26.71 -9.78 8.26
N LEU A 31 -26.13 -9.26 7.17
CA LEU A 31 -26.37 -9.75 5.81
C LEU A 31 -25.68 -11.12 5.60
N ILE A 32 -24.61 -11.36 6.36
CA ILE A 32 -23.95 -12.65 6.57
C ILE A 32 -23.62 -12.79 8.07
N SER A 33 -23.34 -14.01 8.54
CA SER A 33 -22.88 -14.18 9.92
C SER A 33 -21.49 -13.58 10.13
N GLU A 34 -21.15 -13.17 11.35
CA GLU A 34 -19.80 -12.67 11.67
C GLU A 34 -18.71 -13.72 11.40
N ALA A 35 -19.03 -14.99 11.64
CA ALA A 35 -18.11 -16.08 11.32
C ALA A 35 -17.85 -16.19 9.81
N ASP A 36 -18.89 -16.07 8.98
CA ASP A 36 -18.76 -16.08 7.53
C ASP A 36 -18.00 -14.84 7.01
N ALA A 37 -18.27 -13.66 7.60
CA ALA A 37 -17.56 -12.43 7.28
C ALA A 37 -16.06 -12.58 7.56
N ARG A 38 -15.69 -13.08 8.75
CA ARG A 38 -14.30 -13.33 9.13
C ARG A 38 -13.61 -14.30 8.16
N GLN A 39 -14.25 -15.42 7.82
CA GLN A 39 -13.67 -16.39 6.89
C GLN A 39 -13.48 -15.82 5.48
N LYS A 40 -14.42 -15.00 5.00
CA LYS A 40 -14.30 -14.32 3.70
C LYS A 40 -13.16 -13.29 3.71
N VAL A 41 -13.05 -12.48 4.77
CA VAL A 41 -11.93 -11.55 4.94
C VAL A 41 -10.60 -12.29 5.00
N LEU A 42 -10.52 -13.39 5.76
CA LEU A 42 -9.32 -14.24 5.82
C LEU A 42 -8.91 -14.76 4.44
N LYS A 43 -9.86 -15.20 3.61
CA LYS A 43 -9.56 -15.65 2.23
C LYS A 43 -8.99 -14.53 1.36
N LEU A 44 -9.53 -13.31 1.46
CA LEU A 44 -9.03 -12.15 0.73
C LEU A 44 -7.61 -11.76 1.19
N ILE A 45 -7.36 -11.76 2.50
CA ILE A 45 -6.04 -11.46 3.07
C ILE A 45 -5.02 -12.52 2.69
N ARG A 46 -5.37 -13.82 2.75
CA ARG A 46 -4.49 -14.90 2.30
C ARG A 46 -4.09 -14.73 0.83
N TRP A 47 -5.03 -14.33 -0.03
CA TRP A 47 -4.72 -14.06 -1.42
C TRP A 47 -3.71 -12.92 -1.58
N LEU A 48 -3.90 -11.80 -0.86
CA LEU A 48 -2.94 -10.68 -0.84
C LEU A 48 -1.57 -11.07 -0.24
N TYR A 49 -1.58 -11.93 0.78
CA TYR A 49 -0.38 -12.38 1.47
C TYR A 49 0.48 -13.34 0.62
N ASN A 50 -0.16 -14.13 -0.25
CA ASN A 50 0.51 -15.02 -1.18
C ASN A 50 1.15 -14.29 -2.37
N LEU A 51 0.92 -12.99 -2.51
CA LEU A 51 1.63 -12.16 -3.47
C LEU A 51 3.10 -12.00 -3.04
N SER A 52 4.01 -11.93 -4.01
CA SER A 52 5.44 -11.65 -3.86
C SER A 52 5.85 -10.34 -4.57
N PRO A 53 5.35 -9.17 -4.13
CA PRO A 53 5.57 -7.90 -4.83
C PRO A 53 6.93 -7.28 -4.50
N THR A 54 8.03 -8.01 -4.74
CA THR A 54 9.37 -7.62 -4.28
C THR A 54 10.28 -7.13 -5.39
N ASP A 55 10.21 -7.77 -6.55
CA ASP A 55 11.24 -7.75 -7.59
C ASP A 55 10.66 -7.67 -9.02
N GLY A 56 9.41 -7.24 -9.14
CA GLY A 56 8.72 -7.07 -10.42
C GLY A 56 7.91 -8.29 -10.87
N LEU A 57 7.83 -9.38 -10.10
CA LEU A 57 6.91 -10.47 -10.42
C LEU A 57 5.46 -10.05 -10.15
N ASP A 58 5.18 -9.63 -8.91
CA ASP A 58 3.84 -9.28 -8.44
C ASP A 58 3.71 -7.80 -8.03
N GLY A 59 4.77 -7.04 -8.24
CA GLY A 59 4.93 -5.65 -7.85
C GLY A 59 6.36 -5.38 -7.40
N TRP A 60 6.57 -4.22 -6.77
CA TRP A 60 7.88 -3.78 -6.33
C TRP A 60 7.87 -3.40 -4.85
N TYR A 61 8.97 -3.69 -4.14
CA TYR A 61 9.24 -3.15 -2.80
C TYR A 61 8.09 -3.32 -1.78
N GLY A 62 7.36 -4.42 -1.87
CA GLY A 62 6.22 -4.73 -1.00
C GLY A 62 4.93 -4.02 -1.38
N VAL A 63 4.80 -3.49 -2.60
CA VAL A 63 3.59 -2.86 -3.13
C VAL A 63 3.21 -3.60 -4.42
N PRO A 64 2.01 -4.23 -4.47
CA PRO A 64 1.60 -5.01 -5.63
C PRO A 64 1.33 -4.15 -6.87
N TRP A 65 1.24 -4.81 -8.03
CA TRP A 65 0.71 -4.20 -9.25
C TRP A 65 -0.71 -3.67 -9.05
N HIS A 66 -1.07 -2.61 -9.77
CA HIS A 66 -2.42 -2.04 -9.77
C HIS A 66 -3.46 -3.13 -10.07
N TYR A 67 -3.21 -3.92 -11.11
CA TYR A 67 -4.08 -5.01 -11.54
C TYR A 67 -3.37 -6.35 -11.54
N ILE A 68 -4.05 -7.37 -11.01
CA ILE A 68 -3.51 -8.72 -10.90
C ILE A 68 -4.47 -9.74 -11.52
N ASN A 69 -3.93 -10.74 -12.21
CA ASN A 69 -4.65 -11.91 -12.68
C ASN A 69 -5.21 -12.71 -11.51
N ARG A 70 -6.52 -12.93 -11.52
CA ARG A 70 -7.23 -13.68 -10.47
C ARG A 70 -6.59 -15.04 -10.13
N ASP A 71 -6.16 -15.79 -11.15
CA ASP A 71 -5.75 -17.19 -11.02
C ASP A 71 -4.24 -17.40 -10.84
N TYR A 72 -3.44 -16.32 -10.79
CA TYR A 72 -2.01 -16.34 -10.46
C TYR A 72 -1.11 -17.26 -11.31
N SER A 73 -1.57 -17.70 -12.48
CA SER A 73 -0.82 -18.63 -13.31
C SER A 73 0.26 -17.91 -14.11
N SER A 74 1.49 -17.91 -13.59
CA SER A 74 2.77 -17.55 -14.26
C SER A 74 3.08 -16.07 -14.53
N LYS A 75 2.08 -15.17 -14.57
CA LYS A 75 2.28 -13.71 -14.58
C LYS A 75 1.18 -13.06 -13.75
N ALA A 76 1.50 -12.60 -12.54
CA ALA A 76 0.49 -12.01 -11.65
C ALA A 76 -0.04 -10.70 -12.21
N ALA A 77 0.83 -9.88 -12.76
CA ALA A 77 0.57 -8.71 -13.58
C ALA A 77 -0.53 -8.94 -14.67
N TYR A 78 -1.65 -8.20 -14.60
CA TYR A 78 -2.73 -8.29 -15.59
C TYR A 78 -2.50 -7.38 -16.80
N GLY A 79 -2.38 -7.98 -17.99
CA GLY A 79 -2.32 -7.23 -19.25
C GLY A 79 -0.92 -6.99 -19.80
N ILE A 80 0.14 -7.55 -19.18
CA ILE A 80 1.51 -7.58 -19.76
C ILE A 80 1.50 -8.04 -21.22
N ASP A 81 0.76 -9.11 -21.52
CA ASP A 81 0.72 -9.69 -22.87
C ASP A 81 -0.07 -8.84 -23.88
N LEU A 82 -0.78 -7.81 -23.39
CA LEU A 82 -1.55 -6.86 -24.18
C LEU A 82 -0.79 -5.54 -24.44
N GLY A 83 0.46 -5.42 -23.99
CA GLY A 83 1.25 -4.18 -24.10
C GLY A 83 0.74 -3.06 -23.20
N ILE A 84 -0.11 -3.38 -22.22
CA ILE A 84 -0.55 -2.44 -21.19
C ILE A 84 0.60 -2.28 -20.20
N PHE A 85 0.98 -1.03 -19.92
CA PHE A 85 2.04 -0.74 -18.96
C PHE A 85 1.58 -1.11 -17.55
N GLU A 86 2.29 -2.03 -16.91
CA GLU A 86 2.07 -2.37 -15.50
C GLU A 86 2.63 -1.27 -14.61
N GLU A 87 1.80 -0.79 -13.69
CA GLU A 87 2.16 0.20 -12.70
C GLU A 87 1.91 -0.34 -11.29
N VAL A 88 2.85 -0.04 -10.40
CA VAL A 88 2.60 -0.11 -8.97
C VAL A 88 1.81 1.12 -8.58
N SER A 89 0.56 0.93 -8.14
CA SER A 89 -0.28 2.01 -7.61
C SER A 89 -0.14 2.06 -6.10
N THR A 90 0.63 3.04 -5.62
CA THR A 90 0.84 3.25 -4.18
C THR A 90 -0.44 3.75 -3.50
N ILE A 91 -1.34 4.41 -4.25
CA ILE A 91 -2.65 4.84 -3.75
C ILE A 91 -3.60 3.66 -3.56
N ASP A 92 -3.70 2.74 -4.53
CA ASP A 92 -4.52 1.54 -4.39
C ASP A 92 -4.04 0.65 -3.25
N TRP A 93 -2.72 0.56 -3.09
CA TRP A 93 -2.16 -0.14 -1.96
C TRP A 93 -2.42 0.56 -0.63
N ALA A 94 -2.36 1.89 -0.56
CA ALA A 94 -2.69 2.64 0.65
C ALA A 94 -4.17 2.44 1.04
N MET A 95 -5.10 2.50 0.07
CA MET A 95 -6.52 2.20 0.30
C MET A 95 -6.72 0.77 0.80
N CYS A 96 -6.04 -0.20 0.20
CA CYS A 96 -6.10 -1.59 0.62
C CYS A 96 -5.55 -1.78 2.03
N MET A 97 -4.40 -1.19 2.33
CA MET A 97 -3.74 -1.20 3.64
C MET A 97 -4.60 -0.59 4.74
N ALA A 98 -5.32 0.49 4.46
CA ALA A 98 -6.27 1.08 5.41
C ALA A 98 -7.36 0.06 5.82
N ALA A 99 -7.94 -0.66 4.86
CA ALA A 99 -8.90 -1.73 5.15
C ALA A 99 -8.27 -2.90 5.91
N LEU A 100 -7.02 -3.27 5.59
CA LEU A 100 -6.27 -4.28 6.34
C LEU A 100 -6.07 -3.85 7.80
N ARG A 101 -5.70 -2.59 8.07
CA ARG A 101 -5.58 -2.10 9.46
C ARG A 101 -6.89 -2.17 10.23
N VAL A 102 -8.01 -1.84 9.59
CA VAL A 102 -9.34 -2.01 10.21
C VAL A 102 -9.62 -3.47 10.50
N ALA A 103 -9.37 -4.39 9.56
CA ALA A 103 -9.54 -5.83 9.77
C ALA A 103 -8.66 -6.36 10.92
N ARG A 104 -7.41 -5.88 11.02
CA ARG A 104 -6.48 -6.23 12.10
C ARG A 104 -6.99 -5.81 13.47
N VAL A 105 -7.62 -4.64 13.58
CA VAL A 105 -8.21 -4.15 14.84
C VAL A 105 -9.53 -4.86 15.15
N ARG A 106 -10.36 -5.13 14.14
CA ARG A 106 -11.63 -5.85 14.31
C ARG A 106 -11.41 -7.28 14.82
N TYR A 107 -10.52 -8.02 14.16
CA TYR A 107 -10.31 -9.45 14.43
C TYR A 107 -9.18 -9.67 15.44
N GLN A 108 -9.38 -9.15 16.66
CA GLN A 108 -8.45 -9.29 17.80
C GLN A 108 -8.68 -10.55 18.65
N GLY A 109 -9.63 -11.40 18.27
CA GLY A 109 -9.95 -12.65 18.98
C GLY A 109 -8.75 -13.61 19.08
N SER A 110 -8.84 -14.51 20.07
CA SER A 110 -7.89 -15.60 20.29
C SER A 110 -8.13 -16.82 19.40
N ASP A 111 -9.18 -16.81 18.57
CA ASP A 111 -9.43 -17.85 17.59
C ASP A 111 -8.35 -17.85 16.48
N SER A 112 -8.20 -19.00 15.84
CA SER A 112 -7.16 -19.22 14.82
C SER A 112 -7.28 -18.27 13.63
N ASP A 113 -8.51 -18.01 13.17
CA ASP A 113 -8.75 -17.15 12.01
C ASP A 113 -8.33 -15.71 12.32
N SER A 114 -8.77 -15.19 13.47
CA SER A 114 -8.37 -13.87 13.94
C SER A 114 -6.85 -13.77 14.07
N HIS A 115 -6.20 -14.78 14.67
CA HIS A 115 -4.74 -14.80 14.81
C HIS A 115 -4.03 -14.72 13.46
N GLU A 116 -4.46 -15.53 12.50
CA GLU A 116 -3.87 -15.58 11.17
C GLU A 116 -4.06 -14.26 10.40
N ILE A 117 -5.26 -13.66 10.48
CA ILE A 117 -5.55 -12.33 9.92
C ILE A 117 -4.51 -11.32 10.42
N ARG A 118 -4.31 -11.23 11.74
CA ARG A 118 -3.37 -10.25 12.31
C ARG A 118 -1.92 -10.51 11.89
N THR A 119 -1.49 -11.77 11.92
CA THR A 119 -0.13 -12.14 11.55
C THR A 119 0.17 -11.79 10.09
N MET A 120 -0.70 -12.18 9.15
CA MET A 120 -0.50 -11.86 7.72
C MET A 120 -0.53 -10.36 7.47
N ILE A 121 -1.43 -9.60 8.11
CA ILE A 121 -1.49 -8.15 7.96
C ILE A 121 -0.21 -7.51 8.51
N ASP A 122 0.25 -7.93 9.69
CA ASP A 122 1.49 -7.43 10.27
C ASP A 122 2.68 -7.67 9.34
N GLU A 123 2.72 -8.82 8.66
CA GLU A 123 3.76 -9.12 7.67
C GLU A 123 3.65 -8.28 6.41
N LEU A 124 2.45 -8.13 5.83
CA LEU A 124 2.21 -7.27 4.67
C LEU A 124 2.69 -5.84 4.95
N ILE A 125 2.31 -5.27 6.10
CA ILE A 125 2.74 -3.92 6.50
C ILE A 125 4.27 -3.84 6.62
N ASN A 126 4.91 -4.87 7.18
CA ASN A 126 6.36 -4.85 7.35
C ASN A 126 7.11 -4.94 6.01
N LYS A 127 6.58 -5.71 5.05
CA LYS A 127 7.15 -5.91 3.71
C LYS A 127 7.05 -4.65 2.84
N THR A 128 6.11 -3.74 3.09
CA THR A 128 6.00 -2.50 2.31
C THR A 128 7.10 -1.48 2.64
N HIS A 129 7.77 -1.00 1.58
CA HIS A 129 8.86 -0.02 1.66
C HIS A 129 8.51 1.31 0.98
N TRP A 130 7.55 2.06 1.54
CA TRP A 130 7.09 3.36 1.03
C TRP A 130 8.19 4.34 0.60
N GLY A 131 9.33 4.36 1.32
CA GLY A 131 10.47 5.23 1.00
C GLY A 131 11.10 5.00 -0.39
N ARG A 132 10.90 3.81 -0.99
CA ARG A 132 11.36 3.49 -2.35
C ARG A 132 10.56 4.21 -3.43
N PHE A 133 9.34 4.63 -3.12
CA PHE A 133 8.44 5.32 -4.04
C PHE A 133 8.55 6.85 -3.94
N ARG A 134 9.57 7.37 -3.24
CA ARG A 134 9.83 8.81 -3.17
C ARG A 134 10.37 9.32 -4.51
N ALA A 135 9.56 10.11 -5.20
CA ALA A 135 9.89 10.87 -6.38
C ALA A 135 10.41 12.27 -6.01
N LYS A 136 11.49 12.69 -6.68
CA LYS A 136 11.96 14.07 -6.63
C LYS A 136 10.94 14.97 -7.32
N TYR A 137 10.59 16.06 -6.66
CA TYR A 137 9.59 16.98 -7.16
C TYR A 137 10.06 18.43 -6.99
N LYS A 138 9.81 19.26 -8.01
CA LYS A 138 10.08 20.69 -7.99
C LYS A 138 8.80 21.43 -8.33
N THR A 139 8.38 22.33 -7.45
CA THR A 139 7.29 23.27 -7.71
C THR A 139 7.84 24.56 -8.31
N ARG A 140 6.99 25.31 -9.02
CA ARG A 140 7.31 26.68 -9.42
C ARG A 140 7.28 27.55 -8.17
N LYS A 141 8.25 28.46 -8.05
CA LYS A 141 8.19 29.53 -7.06
C LYS A 141 7.09 30.50 -7.47
N LEU A 142 6.19 30.81 -6.54
CA LEU A 142 5.06 31.71 -6.78
C LEU A 142 5.30 33.05 -6.07
N ASP A 143 4.79 34.14 -6.64
CA ASP A 143 4.70 35.44 -5.96
C ASP A 143 3.50 35.48 -4.99
N ASP A 144 3.32 36.60 -4.29
CA ASP A 144 2.23 36.78 -3.32
C ASP A 144 0.83 36.71 -3.96
N ALA A 145 0.73 36.84 -5.29
CA ALA A 145 -0.50 36.69 -6.05
C ALA A 145 -0.69 35.27 -6.62
N GLY A 146 0.20 34.32 -6.29
CA GLY A 146 0.16 32.95 -6.76
C GLY A 146 0.65 32.74 -8.21
N LYS A 147 1.31 33.74 -8.81
CA LYS A 147 1.84 33.64 -10.18
C LYS A 147 3.27 33.11 -10.19
N PRO A 148 3.67 32.29 -11.18
CA PRO A 148 5.05 31.82 -11.29
C PRO A 148 6.03 32.99 -11.43
N ILE A 149 7.05 33.01 -10.57
CA ILE A 149 8.20 33.91 -10.72
C ILE A 149 9.03 33.42 -11.90
N MET A 150 9.39 34.32 -12.81
CA MET A 150 10.16 34.01 -14.02
C MET A 150 11.62 34.47 -13.87
N ASP A 151 12.56 33.70 -14.43
CA ASP A 151 13.97 34.08 -14.51
C ASP A 151 14.23 35.07 -15.67
N GLU A 152 15.48 35.51 -15.79
CA GLU A 152 15.94 36.43 -16.86
C GLU A 152 15.73 35.89 -18.29
N LYS A 153 15.45 34.58 -18.45
CA LYS A 153 15.19 33.88 -19.72
C LYS A 153 13.70 33.58 -19.90
N ASN A 154 12.83 34.17 -19.09
CA ASN A 154 11.39 33.94 -19.07
C ASN A 154 11.03 32.46 -18.85
N LYS A 155 11.77 31.77 -17.99
CA LYS A 155 11.44 30.42 -17.50
C LYS A 155 10.99 30.48 -16.05
N PRO A 156 10.04 29.63 -15.61
CA PRO A 156 9.65 29.58 -14.21
C PRO A 156 10.84 29.24 -13.31
N VAL A 157 11.07 30.07 -12.29
CA VAL A 157 11.98 29.76 -11.19
C VAL A 157 11.37 28.61 -10.41
N MET A 158 12.16 27.59 -10.13
CA MET A 158 11.72 26.41 -9.38
C MET A 158 12.13 26.56 -7.90
N ASN A 159 11.32 26.05 -6.99
CA ASN A 159 11.71 25.88 -5.59
C ASN A 159 12.83 24.83 -5.46
N GLU A 160 13.41 24.76 -4.26
CA GLU A 160 14.33 23.68 -3.90
C GLU A 160 13.65 22.31 -4.09
N GLU A 161 14.48 21.29 -4.31
CA GLU A 161 14.00 19.93 -4.55
C GLU A 161 13.33 19.37 -3.29
N ASP A 162 12.07 18.98 -3.42
CA ASP A 162 11.31 18.28 -2.41
C ASP A 162 11.08 16.82 -2.84
N PHE A 163 10.53 16.00 -1.96
CA PHE A 163 10.20 14.61 -2.24
C PHE A 163 8.72 14.36 -2.00
N LYS A 164 8.08 13.74 -2.98
CA LYS A 164 6.72 13.21 -2.86
C LYS A 164 6.69 11.71 -3.04
N ILE A 165 5.70 11.00 -2.48
CA ILE A 165 5.46 9.60 -2.87
C ILE A 165 4.74 9.61 -4.22
N SER A 166 5.25 8.85 -5.19
CA SER A 166 4.65 8.68 -6.52
C SER A 166 3.38 7.85 -6.40
N MET A 167 2.28 8.28 -7.04
CA MET A 167 1.05 7.48 -7.06
C MET A 167 1.24 6.23 -7.90
N ASP A 168 1.86 6.38 -9.07
CA ASP A 168 2.16 5.25 -9.96
C ASP A 168 3.65 5.16 -10.27
N VAL A 169 4.17 3.93 -10.28
CA VAL A 169 5.55 3.64 -10.70
C VAL A 169 5.56 2.50 -11.71
N TRP A 170 6.08 2.78 -12.90
CA TRP A 170 6.14 1.82 -14.00
C TRP A 170 7.18 0.72 -13.76
N ILE A 171 7.10 -0.33 -14.59
CA ILE A 171 7.85 -1.62 -14.64
C ILE A 171 9.28 -1.64 -14.04
N GLY A 172 10.04 -0.53 -14.05
CA GLY A 172 11.36 -0.46 -13.42
C GLY A 172 11.38 -0.28 -11.89
N GLY A 173 10.23 -0.04 -11.25
CA GLY A 173 10.10 0.14 -9.80
C GLY A 173 10.79 1.41 -9.25
N GLU A 174 11.51 2.16 -10.08
CA GLU A 174 12.26 3.33 -9.66
C GLU A 174 11.59 4.62 -10.14
N PRO A 175 10.93 5.39 -9.26
CA PRO A 175 10.23 6.61 -9.67
C PRO A 175 11.17 7.63 -10.30
N ASN A 176 12.46 7.64 -9.93
CA ASN A 176 13.42 8.67 -10.38
C ASN A 176 14.25 8.27 -11.62
N LYS A 177 13.97 7.14 -12.28
CA LYS A 177 14.68 6.70 -13.50
C LYS A 177 13.69 6.42 -14.64
N GLY A 178 13.80 7.15 -15.76
CA GLY A 178 13.10 6.82 -17.01
C GLY A 178 11.72 7.46 -17.22
N ARG A 179 10.97 6.94 -18.21
CA ARG A 179 9.58 7.35 -18.55
C ARG A 179 8.63 6.71 -17.54
N GLY A 180 7.68 7.47 -16.99
CA GLY A 180 6.50 6.89 -16.33
C GLY A 180 6.44 7.08 -14.81
N MET A 181 6.48 8.33 -14.37
CA MET A 181 5.76 8.73 -13.16
C MET A 181 4.51 9.46 -13.62
N TRP A 182 3.32 8.94 -13.29
CA TRP A 182 2.08 9.68 -13.40
C TRP A 182 1.60 10.01 -11.99
N GLY A 183 1.12 11.23 -11.80
CA GLY A 183 0.60 11.67 -10.51
C GLY A 183 1.65 11.79 -9.40
N VAL A 184 2.22 12.99 -9.24
CA VAL A 184 2.67 13.39 -7.91
C VAL A 184 1.41 13.74 -7.12
N ALA A 185 1.20 13.06 -6.01
CA ALA A 185 -0.04 13.18 -5.25
C ALA A 185 -0.32 14.67 -4.89
N PHE A 186 -1.47 15.17 -5.36
CA PHE A 186 -1.96 16.55 -5.21
C PHE A 186 -3.46 16.58 -4.83
N SER A 187 -3.97 15.48 -4.31
CA SER A 187 -5.36 15.30 -3.85
C SER A 187 -5.37 14.74 -2.41
N GLU A 188 -6.54 14.68 -1.77
CA GLU A 188 -6.75 14.05 -0.45
C GLU A 188 -6.25 12.57 -0.41
N GLU A 189 -6.14 11.94 -1.57
CA GLU A 189 -5.54 10.61 -1.77
C GLU A 189 -4.04 10.59 -1.39
N THR A 190 -3.35 11.72 -1.52
CA THR A 190 -1.97 11.93 -1.06
C THR A 190 -1.84 11.73 0.45
N ASP A 191 -2.79 12.29 1.20
CA ASP A 191 -2.76 12.26 2.66
C ASP A 191 -2.96 10.84 3.16
N LEU A 192 -3.75 10.03 2.46
CA LEU A 192 -3.89 8.61 2.75
C LEU A 192 -2.56 7.86 2.58
N VAL A 193 -1.84 8.09 1.47
CA VAL A 193 -0.53 7.45 1.22
C VAL A 193 0.50 7.88 2.28
N TYR A 194 0.54 9.17 2.63
CA TYR A 194 1.43 9.65 3.69
C TYR A 194 1.05 9.14 5.07
N ALA A 195 -0.25 9.09 5.40
CA ALA A 195 -0.74 8.53 6.64
C ALA A 195 -0.36 7.05 6.76
N GLU A 196 -0.49 6.28 5.68
CA GLU A 196 -0.07 4.88 5.65
C GLU A 196 1.45 4.70 5.77
N ALA A 197 2.22 5.53 5.07
CA ALA A 197 3.67 5.53 5.21
C ALA A 197 4.11 5.86 6.64
N TYR A 198 3.49 6.86 7.26
CA TYR A 198 3.76 7.28 8.63
C TYR A 198 3.34 6.22 9.65
N ALA A 199 2.13 5.67 9.54
CA ALA A 199 1.64 4.59 10.40
C ALA A 199 2.56 3.36 10.34
N THR A 200 3.00 2.96 9.13
CA THR A 200 3.96 1.87 8.93
C THR A 200 5.29 2.16 9.65
N ALA A 201 5.80 3.39 9.56
CA ALA A 201 7.04 3.78 10.22
C ALA A 201 6.91 3.74 11.76
N LEU A 202 5.80 4.24 12.30
CA LEU A 202 5.51 4.19 13.74
C LEU A 202 5.43 2.75 14.26
N GLU A 203 4.78 1.85 13.54
CA GLU A 203 4.68 0.44 13.92
C GLU A 203 6.06 -0.25 13.91
N LYS A 204 6.89 0.04 12.90
CA LYS A 204 8.27 -0.47 12.84
C LYS A 204 9.09 0.04 14.04
N GLN A 205 8.95 1.32 14.39
CA GLN A 205 9.63 1.91 15.55
C GLN A 205 9.15 1.31 16.88
N ALA A 206 7.84 1.12 17.07
CA ALA A 206 7.27 0.52 18.27
C ALA A 206 7.79 -0.91 18.51
N LYS A 207 7.85 -1.73 17.45
CA LYS A 207 8.41 -3.10 17.50
C LYS A 207 9.90 -3.09 17.89
N GLN A 208 10.68 -2.17 17.34
CA GLN A 208 12.11 -2.02 17.70
C GLN A 208 12.28 -1.64 19.17
N ASN A 209 11.47 -0.71 19.68
CA ASN A 209 11.49 -0.30 21.09
C ASN A 209 11.13 -1.45 22.03
N TYR A 210 10.08 -2.22 21.70
CA TYR A 210 9.71 -3.41 22.48
C TYR A 210 10.83 -4.45 22.54
N LYS A 211 11.49 -4.74 21.41
CA LYS A 211 12.64 -5.67 21.37
C LYS A 211 13.77 -5.22 22.29
N LYS A 212 14.11 -3.93 22.29
CA LYS A 212 15.12 -3.36 23.20
C LYS A 212 14.73 -3.50 24.67
N GLN A 213 13.48 -3.20 25.02
CA GLN A 213 12.97 -3.36 26.39
C GLN A 213 13.00 -4.83 26.84
N LEU A 214 12.63 -5.76 25.95
CA LEU A 214 12.67 -7.19 26.25
C LEU A 214 14.12 -7.67 26.49
N GLN A 215 15.07 -7.24 25.68
CA GLN A 215 16.50 -7.52 25.88
C GLN A 215 16.99 -6.99 27.25
N GLN A 216 16.61 -5.77 27.62
CA GLN A 216 16.95 -5.20 28.93
C GLN A 216 16.34 -6.00 30.08
N ARG A 217 15.08 -6.45 29.96
CA ARG A 217 14.41 -7.29 30.97
C ARG A 217 15.07 -8.66 31.11
N ILE A 218 15.47 -9.26 29.99
CA ILE A 218 16.20 -10.53 29.96
C ILE A 218 17.54 -10.35 30.68
N LEU A 219 18.33 -9.34 30.32
CA LEU A 219 19.62 -9.07 30.95
C LEU A 219 19.48 -8.88 32.47
N ARG A 220 18.51 -8.08 32.95
CA ARG A 220 18.25 -7.94 34.39
C ARG A 220 17.96 -9.27 35.08
N ARG A 221 17.16 -10.15 34.47
CA ARG A 221 16.87 -11.48 35.05
C ARG A 221 18.06 -12.43 35.14
N TYR A 222 19.11 -12.22 34.34
CA TYR A 222 20.29 -13.09 34.31
C TYR A 222 21.48 -12.54 35.09
N TYR A 223 21.46 -11.23 35.42
CA TYR A 223 22.60 -10.54 36.06
C TYR A 223 22.26 -9.87 37.40
N ASP A 224 21.00 -9.94 37.85
CA ASP A 224 20.55 -9.64 39.22
C ASP A 224 20.24 -10.95 39.97
#